data_AF-A0A031ID75-F1
#
_entry.id   AF-A0A031ID75-F1
#
_cell.length_a   1.000
_cell.length_b   1.000
_cell.length_c   1.000
_cell.angle_alpha   90.00
_cell.angle_beta   90.00
_cell.angle_gamma   90.00
#
_symmetry.space_group_name_H-M   'P 1'
#
loop_
_entity.id
_entity.type
_entity.pdbx_description
1 polymer ?
#
loop_
_entity_poly.entity_id
_entity_poly.type
_entity_poly.pdbx_seq_one_letter_code
_entity_poly.pdbx_strand_id
1 'polypeptide(L)'
;MQKFKYYAVITPDLEDGGYLVRFPDLEDVYREGETLLGSFKHAEEVLESMLEVMIDYNDKFNSPSPVSEITIVEGESLVAVEVSVTPKGTKGDFNRELVNELHIEDEV
;
A
#
# COMPACT_ATOMS: atom_id res chain seq x y z
N MET A 1 14.81 7.94 -2.64
CA MET A 1 14.21 6.64 -2.29
C MET A 1 13.45 6.84 -1.00
N GLN A 2 12.14 6.74 -1.05
CA GLN A 2 11.27 6.75 0.12
C GLN A 2 10.91 5.30 0.43
N LYS A 3 11.09 4.90 1.70
CA LYS A 3 10.76 3.56 2.16
C LYS A 3 9.42 3.59 2.83
N PHE A 4 8.56 2.66 2.44
CA PHE A 4 7.24 2.51 3.01
C PHE A 4 7.07 1.09 3.54
N LYS A 5 6.39 0.99 4.66
CA LYS A 5 6.12 -0.28 5.32
C LYS A 5 4.62 -0.37 5.55
N TYR A 6 3.96 -1.27 4.84
CA TYR A 6 2.55 -1.56 5.03
C TYR A 6 2.38 -3.00 5.45
N TYR A 7 1.29 -3.27 6.16
CA TYR A 7 0.94 -4.63 6.52
C TYR A 7 -0.05 -5.18 5.49
N ALA A 8 0.20 -6.40 5.03
CA ALA A 8 -0.74 -7.13 4.18
C ALA A 8 -1.27 -8.33 4.96
N VAL A 9 -2.57 -8.60 4.81
CA VAL A 9 -3.23 -9.77 5.35
C VAL A 9 -3.35 -10.78 4.23
N ILE A 10 -2.77 -11.96 4.44
CA ILE A 10 -2.86 -13.09 3.53
C ILE A 10 -3.89 -14.08 4.09
N THR A 11 -4.94 -14.33 3.32
CA THR A 11 -6.02 -15.24 3.64
C THR A 11 -5.95 -16.43 2.68
N PRO A 12 -5.77 -17.67 3.15
CA PRO A 12 -5.81 -18.84 2.27
C PRO A 12 -7.24 -19.05 1.76
N ASP A 13 -7.39 -19.20 0.45
CA ASP A 13 -8.64 -19.56 -0.18
C ASP A 13 -8.78 -21.09 -0.19
N LEU A 14 -9.66 -21.59 0.68
CA LEU A 14 -9.88 -23.03 0.87
C LEU A 14 -10.80 -23.65 -0.19
N GLU A 15 -11.48 -22.83 -1.00
CA GLU A 15 -12.44 -23.30 -2.01
C GLU A 15 -11.77 -23.50 -3.37
N ASP A 16 -10.98 -22.52 -3.84
CA ASP A 16 -10.30 -22.56 -5.15
C ASP A 16 -8.82 -22.99 -5.04
N GLY A 17 -8.24 -22.93 -3.82
CA GLY A 17 -6.87 -23.38 -3.56
C GLY A 17 -5.81 -22.32 -3.86
N GLY A 18 -6.01 -21.11 -3.35
CA GLY A 18 -5.12 -19.96 -3.54
C GLY A 18 -4.88 -19.16 -2.27
N TYR A 19 -4.34 -17.96 -2.42
CA TYR A 19 -4.12 -17.00 -1.33
C TYR A 19 -4.55 -15.61 -1.77
N LEU A 20 -5.49 -15.04 -1.02
CA LEU A 20 -5.91 -13.66 -1.16
C LEU A 20 -5.01 -12.77 -0.30
N VAL A 21 -4.50 -11.70 -0.88
CA VAL A 21 -3.75 -10.66 -0.19
C VAL A 21 -4.53 -9.38 -0.23
N ARG A 22 -4.69 -8.75 0.94
CA ARG A 22 -5.34 -7.46 1.10
C ARG A 22 -4.51 -6.54 1.97
N PHE A 23 -4.57 -5.25 1.70
CA PHE A 23 -3.98 -4.23 2.56
C PHE A 23 -5.11 -3.53 3.33
N PRO A 24 -5.18 -3.63 4.67
CA PRO A 24 -6.22 -2.97 5.45
C PRO A 24 -6.10 -1.44 5.39
N ASP A 25 -4.90 -0.93 5.14
CA ASP A 25 -4.58 0.50 5.06
C ASP A 25 -4.85 1.14 3.69
N LEU A 26 -5.00 0.31 2.65
CA LEU A 26 -5.15 0.77 1.28
C LEU A 26 -6.44 0.21 0.71
N GLU A 27 -7.37 1.12 0.39
CA GLU A 27 -8.62 0.73 -0.26
C GLU A 27 -8.35 0.07 -1.62
N ASP A 28 -9.11 -0.99 -1.92
CA ASP A 28 -9.11 -1.71 -3.19
C ASP A 28 -7.80 -2.40 -3.63
N VAL A 29 -6.83 -2.57 -2.74
CA VAL A 29 -5.61 -3.33 -3.05
C VAL A 29 -5.79 -4.80 -2.70
N TYR A 30 -6.34 -5.55 -3.66
CA TYR A 30 -6.50 -6.99 -3.58
C TYR A 30 -5.63 -7.71 -4.60
N ARG A 31 -4.96 -8.78 -4.17
CA ARG A 31 -4.22 -9.67 -5.06
C ARG A 31 -4.45 -11.12 -4.71
N GLU A 32 -4.82 -11.90 -5.69
CA GLU A 32 -4.78 -13.36 -5.62
C GLU A 32 -3.40 -13.88 -6.04
N GLY A 33 -3.03 -15.02 -5.49
CA GLY A 33 -1.92 -15.80 -6.01
C GLY A 33 -2.08 -17.26 -5.64
N GLU A 34 -1.60 -18.14 -6.52
CA GLU A 34 -1.66 -19.59 -6.32
C GLU A 34 -0.75 -20.08 -5.18
N THR A 35 0.28 -19.31 -4.83
CA THR A 35 1.21 -19.64 -3.77
C THR A 35 1.47 -18.44 -2.87
N LEU A 36 1.66 -18.68 -1.58
CA LEU A 36 1.95 -17.63 -0.59
C LEU A 36 3.13 -16.73 -1.01
N LEU A 37 4.15 -17.30 -1.64
CA LEU A 37 5.30 -16.56 -2.15
C LEU A 37 4.97 -15.71 -3.39
N GLY A 38 4.14 -16.23 -4.30
CA GLY A 38 3.66 -15.46 -5.46
C GLY A 38 2.75 -14.31 -5.03
N SER A 39 1.83 -14.58 -4.11
CA SER A 39 0.95 -13.60 -3.47
C SER A 39 1.74 -12.48 -2.78
N PHE A 40 2.78 -12.84 -2.02
CA PHE A 40 3.66 -11.86 -1.39
C PHE A 40 4.39 -10.96 -2.40
N LYS A 41 4.97 -11.55 -3.45
CA LYS A 41 5.64 -10.76 -4.51
C LYS A 41 4.68 -9.83 -5.24
N HIS A 42 3.49 -10.31 -5.58
CA HIS A 42 2.46 -9.46 -6.18
C HIS A 42 2.06 -8.31 -5.25
N ALA A 43 2.01 -8.55 -3.93
CA ALA A 43 1.73 -7.51 -2.96
C ALA A 43 2.83 -6.42 -2.93
N GLU A 44 4.11 -6.82 -2.98
CA GLU A 44 5.25 -5.89 -3.09
C GLU A 44 5.17 -5.04 -4.37
N GLU A 45 4.97 -5.65 -5.53
CA GLU A 45 4.94 -4.95 -6.82
C GLU A 45 3.78 -3.95 -6.92
N VAL A 46 2.62 -4.33 -6.39
CA VAL A 46 1.41 -3.50 -6.42
C VAL A 46 1.54 -2.34 -5.46
N LEU A 47 2.06 -2.60 -4.25
CA LEU A 47 2.31 -1.55 -3.27
C LEU A 47 3.32 -0.53 -3.80
N GLU A 48 4.42 -1.01 -4.42
CA GLU A 48 5.41 -0.15 -5.05
C GLU A 48 4.79 0.70 -6.18
N SER A 49 4.04 0.07 -7.09
CA SER A 49 3.42 0.76 -8.22
C SER A 49 2.37 1.78 -7.77
N MET A 50 1.52 1.42 -6.80
CA MET A 50 0.49 2.29 -6.25
C MET A 50 1.11 3.53 -5.61
N LEU A 51 2.15 3.34 -4.78
CA LEU A 51 2.86 4.43 -4.15
C LEU A 51 3.64 5.28 -5.17
N GLU A 52 4.23 4.67 -6.21
CA GLU A 52 4.88 5.42 -7.30
C GLU A 52 3.89 6.37 -7.95
N VAL A 53 2.71 5.88 -8.32
CA VAL A 53 1.64 6.68 -8.92
C VAL A 53 1.14 7.73 -7.93
N MET A 54 0.82 7.36 -6.68
CA MET A 54 0.33 8.31 -5.68
C MET A 54 1.34 9.44 -5.42
N ILE A 55 2.64 9.12 -5.36
CA ILE A 55 3.69 10.13 -5.16
C ILE A 55 3.85 11.01 -6.41
N ASP A 56 3.80 10.43 -7.62
CA ASP A 56 3.92 11.18 -8.88
C ASP A 56 2.75 12.16 -9.09
N TYR A 57 1.53 11.72 -8.76
CA TYR A 57 0.31 12.52 -8.82
C TYR A 57 0.07 13.39 -7.57
N ASN A 58 0.95 13.33 -6.58
CA ASN A 58 0.80 14.02 -5.28
C ASN A 58 -0.55 13.71 -4.59
N ASP A 59 -1.00 12.47 -4.73
CA ASP A 59 -2.21 11.94 -4.13
C ASP A 59 -1.99 11.61 -2.65
N LYS A 60 -3.05 11.68 -1.84
CA LYS A 60 -2.96 11.44 -0.41
C LYS A 60 -3.12 9.95 -0.14
N PHE A 61 -2.04 9.30 0.28
CA PHE A 61 -2.09 7.94 0.82
C PHE A 61 -2.10 7.97 2.35
N ASN A 62 -2.84 7.03 2.95
CA ASN A 62 -2.86 6.89 4.41
C ASN A 62 -1.51 6.39 4.92
N SER A 63 -1.09 6.91 6.06
CA SER A 63 0.05 6.32 6.77
C SER A 63 -0.32 4.89 7.22
N PRO A 64 0.62 3.94 7.18
CA PRO A 64 0.36 2.57 7.59
C PRO A 64 -0.12 2.53 9.04
N SER A 65 -1.23 1.81 9.29
CA SER A 65 -1.74 1.60 10.63
C SER A 65 -0.76 0.76 11.45
N PRO A 66 -0.66 1.03 12.77
CA PRO A 66 0.11 0.18 13.65
C PRO A 66 -0.48 -1.23 13.67
N VAL A 67 0.41 -2.24 13.78
CA VAL A 67 0.03 -3.66 13.84
C VAL A 67 -1.05 -3.97 14.89
N SER A 68 -1.11 -3.20 15.98
CA SER A 68 -2.12 -3.37 17.03
C SER A 68 -3.54 -3.02 16.61
N GLU A 69 -3.72 -2.22 15.55
CA GLU A 69 -5.04 -1.89 15.00
C GLU A 69 -5.49 -2.86 13.90
N ILE A 70 -4.58 -3.73 13.44
CA ILE A 70 -4.87 -4.68 12.38
C ILE A 70 -5.51 -5.92 12.97
N THR A 71 -6.78 -6.12 12.63
CA THR A 71 -7.53 -7.31 13.02
C THR A 71 -7.31 -8.40 11.97
N ILE A 72 -6.70 -9.51 12.39
CA ILE A 72 -6.62 -10.74 11.61
C ILE A 72 -7.51 -11.81 12.23
N VAL A 73 -8.12 -12.64 11.40
CA VAL A 73 -8.91 -13.79 11.87
C VAL A 73 -8.06 -15.07 11.90
N GLU A 74 -8.56 -16.09 12.61
CA GLU A 74 -7.86 -17.37 12.72
C GLU A 74 -7.67 -18.01 11.34
N GLY A 75 -6.42 -18.34 11.00
CA GLY A 75 -6.03 -18.85 9.67
C GLY A 75 -5.46 -17.80 8.72
N GLU A 76 -5.60 -16.50 9.02
CA GLU A 76 -4.92 -15.44 8.27
C GLU A 76 -3.48 -15.24 8.73
N SER A 77 -2.64 -14.78 7.81
CA SER A 77 -1.25 -14.42 8.08
C SER A 77 -1.03 -12.94 7.83
N LEU A 78 -0.57 -12.23 8.86
CA LEU A 78 -0.15 -10.85 8.71
C LEU A 78 1.32 -10.80 8.29
N VAL A 79 1.61 -10.12 7.18
CA VAL A 79 2.97 -9.91 6.68
C VAL A 79 3.28 -8.43 6.59
N ALA A 80 4.50 -8.04 6.94
CA ALA A 80 4.98 -6.69 6.70
C ALA A 80 5.63 -6.63 5.32
N VAL A 81 5.13 -5.74 4.47
CA VAL A 81 5.59 -5.49 3.11
C VAL A 81 6.33 -4.16 3.11
N GLU A 82 7.64 -4.22 2.82
CA GLU A 82 8.52 -3.05 2.83
C GLU A 82 8.98 -2.75 1.41
N VAL A 83 8.54 -1.63 0.84
CA VAL A 83 8.88 -1.22 -0.52
C VAL A 83 9.69 0.08 -0.54
N SER A 84 10.58 0.20 -1.53
CA SER A 84 11.46 1.36 -1.68
C SER A 84 11.12 2.09 -2.96
N VAL A 85 10.25 3.08 -2.86
CA VAL A 85 9.79 3.83 -4.03
C VAL A 85 10.78 4.95 -4.35
N THR A 86 11.25 4.98 -5.59
CA THR A 86 11.88 6.16 -6.18
C THR A 86 10.83 6.96 -6.91
N PRO A 87 10.45 8.16 -6.45
CA PRO A 87 9.69 9.05 -7.30
C PRO A 87 10.52 9.32 -8.54
N LYS A 88 10.11 8.74 -9.67
CA LYS A 88 10.54 9.24 -10.96
C LYS A 88 9.86 10.59 -11.01
N GLY A 89 10.63 11.69 -10.98
CA GLY A 89 10.08 13.03 -11.15
C GLY A 89 9.58 13.16 -12.58
N THR A 90 8.54 12.39 -12.93
CA THR A 90 7.84 12.54 -14.17
C THR A 90 7.29 13.93 -14.08
N LYS A 91 7.61 14.70 -15.10
CA LYS A 91 7.06 16.03 -15.34
C LYS A 91 5.57 15.81 -15.60
N GLY A 92 4.80 15.53 -14.55
CA GLY A 92 3.37 15.70 -14.56
C GLY A 92 3.17 17.18 -14.83
N ASP A 93 2.87 17.50 -16.08
CA ASP A 93 2.42 18.81 -16.54
C ASP A 93 1.00 19.10 -15.98
N PHE A 94 0.79 18.84 -14.69
CA PHE A 94 -0.46 19.09 -13.97
C PHE A 94 -0.14 19.91 -12.73
N ASN A 95 -0.24 21.23 -12.95
CA ASN A 95 -0.35 22.33 -12.00
C ASN A 95 0.40 22.21 -10.66
N ARG A 96 1.51 22.93 -10.62
CA ARG A 96 2.27 23.38 -9.45
C ARG A 96 1.46 24.26 -8.45
N GLU A 97 0.13 24.22 -8.48
CA GLU A 97 -0.75 25.07 -7.69
C GLU A 97 -1.27 24.38 -6.42
N LEU A 98 -1.31 23.04 -6.35
CA LEU A 98 -1.90 22.33 -5.20
C LEU A 98 -0.92 22.06 -4.03
N VAL A 99 0.38 22.32 -4.20
CA VAL A 99 1.38 22.07 -3.15
C VAL A 99 1.44 23.19 -2.08
N ASN A 100 0.66 24.27 -2.25
CA ASN A 100 0.64 25.40 -1.31
C ASN A 100 -0.61 25.47 -0.41
N GLU A 101 -1.60 24.58 -0.58
CA GLU A 101 -2.86 24.63 0.20
C GLU A 101 -2.98 23.60 1.33
N LEU A 102 -1.93 22.82 1.62
CA LEU A 102 -1.92 21.88 2.76
C LEU A 102 -1.10 22.38 3.97
N HIS A 103 -0.81 23.68 4.07
CA HIS A 103 -0.21 24.28 5.27
C HIS A 103 -1.05 25.43 5.81
N ILE A 104 -2.27 25.09 6.21
CA ILE A 104 -3.14 25.83 7.13
C ILE A 104 -3.79 24.65 7.90
N GLU A 105 -3.58 24.38 9.18
CA GLU A 105 -3.47 25.20 10.38
C GLU A 105 -2.71 24.41 11.45
N ASP A 106 -1.80 25.04 12.18
CA ASP A 106 -1.58 24.76 13.60
C ASP A 106 -1.23 26.09 14.29
N GLU A 107 -2.28 26.70 14.85
CA GLU A 107 -2.33 27.37 16.15
C GLU A 107 -1.17 28.32 16.55
N VAL A 108 -1.41 29.65 16.54
CA VAL A 108 -1.68 30.52 17.73
C VAL A 108 -1.94 31.98 17.34
#